data_AF-A0A1V3PVT8-F1
#
_entry.id   AF-A0A1V3PVT8-F1
#
_cell.length_a   1.000
_cell.length_b   1.000
_cell.length_c   1.000
_cell.angle_alpha   90.00
_cell.angle_beta   90.00
_cell.angle_gamma   90.00
#
_symmetry.space_group_name_H-M   'P 1'
#
loop_
_entity.id
_entity.type
_entity.pdbx_description
1 polymer ?
#
loop_
_entity_poly.entity_id
_entity_poly.type
_entity_poly.pdbx_seq_one_letter_code
_entity_poly.pdbx_strand_id
1 'polypeptide(L)'
;MLRTHPWLLATGMLAGLLLIVLNGFGLVRPPPGSGSLMRWHDANHDWLLVADDQANQLTVYDATDGRPLQRLGPSAVGDVAVLAQRDGRLFVIDDDGTRNELKLPQLQTVAANVH
;
A
#
# COMPACT_ATOMS: atom_id res chain seq x y z
N MET A 1 -46.26 34.88 10.30
CA MET A 1 -45.72 33.69 10.99
C MET A 1 -45.25 32.71 9.92
N LEU A 2 -43.94 32.60 9.69
CA LEU A 2 -43.39 31.68 8.68
C LEU A 2 -42.74 30.49 9.41
N ARG A 3 -43.34 29.31 9.24
CA ARG A 3 -42.92 28.04 9.85
C ARG A 3 -41.81 27.44 8.98
N THR A 4 -40.56 27.70 9.32
CA THR A 4 -39.40 27.11 8.64
C THR A 4 -39.20 25.66 9.11
N HIS A 5 -39.21 24.74 8.15
CA HIS A 5 -39.22 23.29 8.35
C HIS A 5 -37.78 22.75 8.56
N PRO A 6 -37.44 22.11 9.70
CA PRO A 6 -36.06 21.77 10.07
C PRO A 6 -35.50 20.50 9.40
N TRP A 7 -36.20 19.91 8.44
CA TRP A 7 -35.87 18.56 7.94
C TRP A 7 -34.88 18.49 6.76
N LEU A 8 -34.47 19.62 6.20
CA LEU A 8 -33.56 19.66 5.04
C LEU A 8 -32.07 19.51 5.40
N LEU A 9 -31.73 19.46 6.69
CA LEU A 9 -30.33 19.34 7.13
C LEU A 9 -29.82 17.89 7.22
N ALA A 10 -30.71 16.89 7.29
CA ALA A 10 -30.31 15.50 7.43
C ALA A 10 -29.81 14.88 6.12
N THR A 11 -30.31 15.33 4.97
CA THR A 11 -29.95 14.78 3.65
C THR A 11 -28.58 15.24 3.14
N GLY A 12 -28.11 16.42 3.56
CA GLY A 12 -26.80 16.94 3.15
C GLY A 12 -25.63 16.14 3.73
N MET A 13 -25.72 15.72 5.00
CA MET A 13 -24.65 14.94 5.63
C MET A 13 -24.45 13.58 4.99
N LEU A 14 -25.53 12.88 4.62
CA LEU A 14 -25.43 11.57 3.97
C LEU A 14 -24.78 11.66 2.59
N ALA A 15 -25.08 12.69 1.79
CA ALA A 15 -24.43 12.89 0.50
C ALA A 15 -22.94 13.24 0.64
N GLY A 16 -22.58 14.06 1.64
CA GLY A 16 -21.18 14.37 1.95
C GLY A 16 -20.40 13.14 2.41
N LEU A 17 -21.01 12.32 3.27
CA LEU A 17 -20.39 11.07 3.74
C LEU A 17 -20.30 10.04 2.62
N LEU A 18 -21.26 10.00 1.69
CA LEU A 18 -21.21 9.15 0.50
C LEU A 18 -20.06 9.55 -0.43
N LEU A 19 -19.80 10.86 -0.62
CA LEU A 19 -18.62 11.32 -1.35
C LEU A 19 -17.31 10.95 -0.64
N ILE A 20 -17.27 10.97 0.69
CA ILE A 20 -16.11 10.49 1.46
C ILE A 20 -16.00 8.97 1.40
N VAL A 21 -17.07 8.18 1.36
CA VAL A 21 -16.93 6.72 1.22
C VAL A 21 -16.57 6.33 -0.23
N LEU A 22 -17.07 7.06 -1.23
CA LEU A 22 -16.69 6.88 -2.63
C LEU A 22 -15.28 7.42 -2.96
N ASN A 23 -14.80 8.46 -2.27
CA ASN A 23 -13.46 9.06 -2.50
C ASN A 23 -12.44 8.80 -1.36
N GLY A 24 -12.85 8.19 -0.25
CA GLY A 24 -12.11 8.16 1.03
C GLY A 24 -11.61 6.78 1.42
N PHE A 25 -11.13 6.05 0.43
CA PHE A 25 -9.76 5.56 0.55
C PHE A 25 -8.91 6.45 -0.35
N GLY A 26 -8.67 7.67 0.15
CA GLY A 26 -7.76 8.61 -0.48
C GLY A 26 -6.39 7.96 -0.55
N LEU A 27 -6.09 7.36 -1.71
CA LEU A 27 -4.74 7.29 -2.22
C LEU A 27 -4.34 8.75 -2.46
N VAL A 28 -4.02 9.47 -1.39
CA VAL A 28 -3.09 10.59 -1.51
C VAL A 28 -1.87 9.92 -2.11
N ARG A 29 -1.71 10.03 -3.45
CA ARG A 29 -0.51 9.56 -4.11
C ARG A 29 0.62 10.25 -3.36
N PRO A 30 1.50 9.49 -2.70
CA PRO A 30 2.67 10.10 -2.09
C PRO A 30 3.33 10.93 -3.20
N PRO A 31 3.80 12.16 -2.91
CA PRO A 31 4.60 12.90 -3.87
C PRO A 31 5.67 11.97 -4.47
N PRO A 32 5.93 12.03 -5.78
CA PRO A 32 6.96 11.19 -6.38
C PRO A 32 8.27 11.32 -5.60
N GLY A 33 8.89 10.18 -5.27
CA GLY A 33 10.07 10.10 -4.39
C GLY A 33 9.77 10.00 -2.89
N SER A 34 8.50 9.91 -2.47
CA SER A 34 8.15 9.69 -1.04
C SER A 34 8.30 8.23 -0.63
N GLY A 35 8.43 7.32 -1.59
CA GLY A 35 8.43 5.87 -1.38
C GLY A 35 7.12 5.36 -0.75
N SER A 36 6.89 4.05 -0.85
CA SER A 36 5.79 3.39 -0.14
C SER A 36 6.35 2.44 0.90
N LEU A 37 6.05 2.68 2.17
CA LEU A 37 6.45 1.84 3.29
C LEU A 37 5.30 0.92 3.70
N MET A 38 5.56 -0.38 3.82
CA MET A 38 4.58 -1.34 4.26
C MET A 38 5.21 -2.40 5.16
N ARG A 39 4.59 -2.67 6.32
CA ARG A 39 4.91 -3.88 7.09
C ARG A 39 4.16 -5.07 6.49
N TRP A 40 4.88 -6.16 6.25
CA TRP A 40 4.33 -7.41 5.74
C TRP A 40 4.80 -8.55 6.62
N HIS A 41 3.88 -9.40 7.06
CA HIS A 41 4.24 -10.60 7.80
C HIS A 41 3.51 -11.82 7.22
N ASP A 42 4.17 -12.96 7.31
CA ASP A 42 3.55 -14.27 7.12
C ASP A 42 3.51 -15.03 8.46
N ALA A 43 3.31 -16.35 8.42
CA ALA A 43 3.24 -17.17 9.64
C ALA A 43 4.57 -17.21 10.43
N ASN A 44 5.70 -16.95 9.77
CA ASN A 44 7.03 -17.18 10.32
C ASN A 44 7.93 -15.93 10.27
N HIS A 45 7.59 -14.91 9.49
CA HIS A 45 8.45 -13.75 9.27
C HIS A 45 7.69 -12.43 9.35
N ASP A 46 8.38 -11.39 9.83
CA ASP A 46 7.92 -10.00 9.81
C ASP A 46 8.95 -9.16 9.05
N TRP A 47 8.49 -8.47 8.01
CA TRP A 47 9.31 -7.68 7.09
C TRP A 47 8.79 -6.26 6.98
N LEU A 48 9.72 -5.36 6.69
CA LEU A 48 9.41 -3.99 6.30
C LEU A 48 9.79 -3.81 4.84
N LEU A 49 8.81 -3.47 4.01
CA LEU A 49 8.94 -3.30 2.57
C LEU A 49 8.98 -1.81 2.26
N VAL A 50 10.01 -1.36 1.55
CA VAL A 50 10.21 0.01 1.11
C VAL A 50 10.27 0.05 -0.41
N ALA A 51 9.22 0.58 -1.03
CA ALA A 51 9.21 0.88 -2.45
C ALA A 51 9.89 2.21 -2.72
N ASP A 52 10.74 2.22 -3.75
CA ASP A 52 11.30 3.39 -4.39
C ASP A 52 10.68 3.50 -5.79
N ASP A 53 9.82 4.49 -5.96
CA ASP A 53 9.08 4.76 -7.19
C ASP A 53 9.95 5.39 -8.27
N GLN A 54 11.01 6.11 -7.89
CA GLN A 54 11.94 6.70 -8.85
C GLN A 54 12.83 5.62 -9.49
N ALA A 55 13.24 4.65 -8.69
CA ALA A 55 14.11 3.56 -9.14
C ALA A 55 13.34 2.32 -9.61
N ASN A 56 12.01 2.26 -9.40
CA ASN A 56 11.20 1.05 -9.55
C ASN A 56 11.81 -0.13 -8.78
N GLN A 57 12.12 0.11 -7.52
CA GLN A 57 12.77 -0.88 -6.65
C GLN A 57 11.94 -1.14 -5.41
N LEU A 58 12.09 -2.34 -4.87
CA LEU A 58 11.56 -2.71 -3.56
C LEU A 58 12.72 -3.22 -2.71
N THR A 59 13.04 -2.50 -1.64
CA THR A 59 13.98 -2.98 -0.63
C THR A 59 13.20 -3.62 0.50
N VAL A 60 13.60 -4.82 0.88
CA VAL A 60 13.01 -5.61 1.95
C VAL A 60 13.97 -5.60 3.14
N TYR A 61 13.43 -5.28 4.30
CA TYR A 61 14.13 -5.21 5.56
C TYR A 61 13.53 -6.20 6.55
N ASP A 62 14.34 -6.64 7.51
CA ASP A 62 13.84 -7.34 8.70
C ASP A 62 13.09 -6.33 9.57
N ALA A 63 11.85 -6.63 9.96
CA ALA A 63 11.06 -5.68 10.75
C ALA A 63 11.55 -5.55 12.20
N THR A 64 12.38 -6.49 12.67
CA THR A 64 12.88 -6.54 14.06
C THR A 64 14.05 -5.59 14.26
N ASP A 65 15.05 -5.66 13.39
CA ASP A 65 16.30 -4.92 13.52
C ASP A 65 16.54 -3.89 12.41
N GLY A 66 15.67 -3.85 11.40
CA GLY A 66 15.76 -2.91 10.29
C GLY A 66 16.91 -3.19 9.33
N ARG A 67 17.54 -4.37 9.37
CA ARG A 67 18.62 -4.71 8.43
C ARG A 67 18.06 -4.93 7.02
N PRO A 68 18.75 -4.47 5.96
CA PRO A 68 18.36 -4.79 4.60
C PRO A 68 18.59 -6.27 4.33
N LEU A 69 17.54 -6.96 3.89
CA LEU A 69 17.53 -8.38 3.58
C LEU A 69 17.71 -8.62 2.08
N GLN A 70 16.98 -7.87 1.25
CA GLN A 70 17.03 -8.02 -0.20
C GLN A 70 16.61 -6.73 -0.90
N ARG A 71 17.14 -6.50 -2.09
CA ARG A 71 16.67 -5.46 -3.01
C ARG A 71 16.19 -6.11 -4.29
N LEU A 72 14.94 -5.82 -4.65
CA LEU A 72 14.30 -6.27 -5.88
C LEU A 72 14.31 -5.11 -6.88
N GLY A 73 14.79 -5.38 -8.08
CA GLY A 73 14.82 -4.43 -9.18
C GLY A 73 13.57 -4.46 -10.06
N PRO A 74 13.46 -3.56 -11.05
CA PRO A 74 12.27 -3.41 -11.88
C PRO A 74 11.83 -4.70 -12.58
N SER A 75 12.77 -5.58 -12.93
CA SER A 75 12.48 -6.89 -13.54
C SER A 75 11.72 -7.85 -12.63
N ALA A 76 11.76 -7.64 -11.31
CA ALA A 76 11.09 -8.46 -10.31
C ALA A 76 9.79 -7.85 -9.79
N VAL A 77 9.66 -6.51 -9.79
CA VAL A 77 8.53 -5.79 -9.16
C VAL A 77 7.66 -5.01 -10.14
N GLY A 78 8.14 -4.76 -11.36
CA GLY A 78 7.46 -3.88 -12.32
C GLY A 78 7.62 -2.40 -11.98
N ASP A 79 6.70 -1.58 -12.49
CA ASP A 79 6.61 -0.16 -12.14
C ASP A 79 5.96 -0.03 -10.78
N VAL A 80 6.65 0.57 -9.81
CA VAL A 80 6.20 0.60 -8.42
C VAL A 80 5.77 2.00 -8.04
N ALA A 81 4.47 2.26 -7.94
CA ALA A 81 3.97 3.51 -7.37
C ALA A 81 3.54 3.34 -5.89
N VAL A 82 2.78 2.28 -5.59
CA VAL A 82 2.21 2.04 -4.24
C VAL A 82 2.25 0.55 -3.90
N LEU A 83 2.45 0.24 -2.61
CA LEU A 83 2.27 -1.12 -2.07
C LEU A 83 0.89 -1.27 -1.45
N ALA A 84 0.24 -2.41 -1.68
CA ALA A 84 -1.06 -2.73 -1.10
C ALA A 84 -1.16 -4.19 -0.69
N GLN A 85 -1.97 -4.47 0.33
CA GLN A 85 -2.30 -5.84 0.74
C GLN A 85 -3.78 -6.08 0.68
N ARG A 86 -4.14 -7.29 0.23
CA ARG A 86 -5.52 -7.76 0.20
C ARG A 86 -5.57 -9.27 0.32
N ASP A 87 -6.40 -9.77 1.23
CA ASP A 87 -6.62 -11.21 1.45
C ASP A 87 -5.32 -12.01 1.66
N GLY A 88 -4.37 -11.43 2.41
CA GLY A 88 -3.07 -12.06 2.66
C GLY A 88 -2.16 -12.13 1.43
N ARG A 89 -2.44 -11.35 0.38
CA ARG A 89 -1.57 -11.17 -0.80
C ARG A 89 -1.03 -9.75 -0.88
N LEU A 90 0.19 -9.63 -1.38
CA LEU A 90 0.87 -8.36 -1.60
C LEU A 90 0.74 -7.96 -3.07
N PHE A 91 0.52 -6.68 -3.31
CA PHE A 91 0.41 -6.09 -4.64
C PHE A 91 1.30 -4.87 -4.74
N VAL A 92 1.95 -4.76 -5.89
CA VAL A 92 2.43 -3.49 -6.44
C VAL A 92 1.29 -2.89 -7.25
N ILE A 93 1.05 -1.59 -7.06
CA ILE A 93 0.13 -0.82 -7.86
C ILE A 93 0.95 0.19 -8.65
N ASP A 94 0.82 0.12 -9.97
CA ASP A 94 1.51 0.97 -10.91
C ASP A 94 0.78 2.33 -11.02
N ASP A 95 1.39 3.32 -11.69
CA ASP A 95 0.81 4.67 -11.80
C ASP A 95 -0.53 4.73 -12.56
N ASP A 96 -0.79 3.74 -13.43
CA ASP A 96 -2.04 3.56 -14.17
C ASP A 96 -3.13 2.82 -13.36
N GLY A 97 -2.78 2.35 -12.14
CA GLY A 97 -3.68 1.59 -11.27
C GLY A 97 -3.70 0.09 -11.53
N THR A 98 -2.87 -0.41 -12.46
CA THR A 98 -2.65 -1.84 -12.68
C THR A 98 -2.13 -2.47 -11.39
N ARG A 99 -2.66 -3.65 -11.05
CA ARG A 99 -2.29 -4.38 -9.84
C ARG A 99 -1.50 -5.61 -10.20
N ASN A 100 -0.24 -5.63 -9.81
CA ASN A 100 0.66 -6.75 -10.00
C ASN A 100 0.83 -7.47 -8.67
N GLU A 101 0.36 -8.72 -8.59
CA GLU A 101 0.55 -9.53 -7.38
C GLU A 101 2.04 -9.85 -7.24
N LEU A 102 2.63 -9.39 -6.13
CA LEU A 102 4.00 -9.71 -5.82
C LEU A 102 4.04 -11.05 -5.10
N LYS A 103 4.30 -12.10 -5.86
CA LYS A 103 4.61 -13.42 -5.29
C LYS A 103 6.02 -13.34 -4.74
N LEU A 104 6.15 -13.64 -3.45
CA LEU A 104 7.40 -13.49 -2.70
C LEU A 104 8.10 -14.85 -2.38
N PRO A 105 8.31 -15.78 -3.32
CA PRO A 105 9.17 -16.94 -3.05
C PRO A 105 10.62 -16.51 -2.78
N GLN A 106 10.99 -15.31 -3.24
CA GLN A 106 12.32 -14.71 -3.06
C GLN A 106 12.61 -14.40 -1.59
N LEU A 107 11.58 -14.04 -0.80
CA LEU A 107 11.75 -13.80 0.64
C LEU A 107 11.87 -15.07 1.46
N GLN A 108 11.33 -16.19 0.98
CA GLN A 108 11.59 -17.50 1.59
C GLN A 108 13.07 -17.88 1.46
N THR A 109 13.71 -17.54 0.33
CA THR A 109 15.16 -17.72 0.16
C THR A 109 15.96 -16.85 1.14
N VAL A 110 15.52 -15.63 1.41
CA VAL A 110 16.19 -14.77 2.39
C VAL A 110 16.01 -15.30 3.81
N ALA A 111 14.79 -15.72 4.18
CA ALA A 111 14.51 -16.38 5.45
C ALA A 111 15.34 -17.66 5.67
N ALA A 112 15.52 -18.46 4.62
CA ALA A 112 16.33 -19.67 4.67
C ALA A 112 17.83 -19.38 4.86
N ASN A 113 18.32 -18.21 4.45
CA ASN A 113 19.72 -17.80 4.55
C ASN A 113 20.06 -17.05 5.85
N VAL A 114 19.10 -16.89 6.76
CA VAL A 114 19.30 -16.26 8.09
C VAL A 114 19.54 -17.33 9.18
N HIS A 115 19.81 -18.58 8.79
CA HIS A 115 20.19 -19.67 9.70
C HIS A 115 21.69 -19.68 10.02
#